data_AF-A0AAE9MS48-F1
#
_entry.id   AF-A0AAE9MS48-F1
#
_cell.length_a   1.000
_cell.length_b   1.000
_cell.length_c   1.000
_cell.angle_alpha   90.00
_cell.angle_beta   90.00
_cell.angle_gamma   90.00
#
_symmetry.space_group_name_H-M   'P 1'
#
loop_
_entity.id
_entity.type
_entity.pdbx_description
1 polymer ?
#
loop_
_entity_poly.entity_id
_entity_poly.type
_entity_poly.pdbx_seq_one_letter_code
_entity_poly.pdbx_strand_id
1 'polypeptide(L)'
;MQNEGLCKALIEMILSDTIGKIAYISVQHNISTYEQAKSVRFDVLVQTENGKFYDVEMQVSNEKNIPKRMRFYQAAIDISFLDKGNFYNDLNDSFIIFICTFDAIGKNKSVYTFENICIEDKNTSLQDGTKKIIINSEAFNSTENKELKEFLEYLKTGKTKSEFTRRIEEMIQTVKQNEQARQEYRLMSTFEMDAIEKGIYRKAIETAKLMKQKNFDIALIKEITGLSESEIEKL
;
A
#
# COMPACT_ATOMS: atom_id res chain seq x y z
N MET A 1 2.83 0.34 -6.00
CA MET A 1 3.42 0.99 -7.19
C MET A 1 2.28 1.57 -8.03
N GLN A 2 2.15 2.90 -8.14
CA GLN A 2 1.01 3.55 -8.80
C GLN A 2 1.19 3.75 -10.32
N ASN A 3 2.39 3.53 -10.84
CA ASN A 3 2.68 3.69 -12.26
C ASN A 3 2.27 2.43 -13.04
N GLU A 4 1.27 2.56 -13.89
CA GLU A 4 0.74 1.50 -14.75
C GLU A 4 1.83 0.83 -15.59
N GLY A 5 2.71 1.62 -16.21
CA GLY A 5 3.78 1.11 -17.08
C GLY A 5 4.78 0.24 -16.34
N LEU A 6 5.21 0.65 -15.14
CA LEU A 6 6.10 -0.19 -14.32
C LEU A 6 5.37 -1.42 -13.76
N CYS A 7 4.08 -1.31 -13.43
CA CYS A 7 3.30 -2.45 -12.95
C CYS A 7 3.13 -3.51 -14.03
N LYS A 8 2.77 -3.07 -15.23
CA LYS A 8 2.69 -3.95 -16.39
C LYS A 8 4.02 -4.64 -16.64
N ALA A 9 5.11 -3.87 -16.75
CA ALA A 9 6.44 -4.43 -17.00
C ALA A 9 6.87 -5.42 -15.91
N LEU A 10 6.56 -5.15 -14.63
CA LEU A 10 6.85 -6.08 -13.53
C LEU A 10 6.10 -7.41 -13.69
N ILE A 11 4.80 -7.35 -13.94
CA ILE A 11 3.96 -8.55 -14.06
C ILE A 11 4.38 -9.37 -15.29
N GLU A 12 4.60 -8.71 -16.43
CA GLU A 12 5.04 -9.39 -17.66
C GLU A 12 6.42 -10.03 -17.50
N MET A 13 7.34 -9.37 -16.79
CA MET A 13 8.66 -9.92 -16.45
C MET A 13 8.56 -11.15 -15.54
N ILE A 14 7.66 -11.13 -14.55
CA ILE A 14 7.44 -12.25 -13.62
C ILE A 14 6.81 -13.45 -14.33
N LEU A 15 5.79 -13.20 -15.16
CA LEU A 15 5.04 -14.25 -15.85
C LEU A 15 5.76 -14.76 -17.11
N SER A 16 6.74 -14.01 -17.62
CA SER A 16 7.35 -14.22 -18.93
C SER A 16 6.29 -14.30 -20.04
N ASP A 17 5.24 -13.50 -19.92
CA ASP A 17 4.09 -13.45 -20.82
C ASP A 17 3.51 -12.02 -20.85
N THR A 18 2.79 -11.68 -21.92
CA THR A 18 2.13 -10.39 -22.08
C THR A 18 0.75 -10.40 -21.45
N ILE A 19 0.44 -9.41 -20.60
CA ILE A 19 -0.87 -9.33 -19.93
C ILE A 19 -1.89 -8.46 -20.67
N GLY A 20 -1.49 -7.85 -21.79
CA GLY A 20 -2.34 -6.92 -22.54
C GLY A 20 -2.34 -5.51 -21.93
N LYS A 21 -3.44 -4.78 -22.11
CA LYS A 21 -3.60 -3.43 -21.52
C LYS A 21 -4.23 -3.53 -20.14
N ILE A 22 -3.79 -2.65 -19.24
CA ILE A 22 -4.39 -2.52 -17.91
C ILE A 22 -5.65 -1.68 -18.05
N ALA A 23 -6.80 -2.25 -17.67
CA ALA A 23 -8.06 -1.53 -17.61
C ALA A 23 -8.21 -0.77 -16.29
N TYR A 24 -7.66 -1.34 -15.20
CA TYR A 24 -7.79 -0.79 -13.86
C TYR A 24 -6.58 -1.15 -12.98
N ILE A 25 -6.13 -0.19 -12.18
CA ILE A 25 -5.10 -0.37 -11.15
C ILE A 25 -5.56 0.27 -9.83
N SER A 26 -5.48 -0.49 -8.75
CA SER A 26 -5.76 -0.01 -7.39
C SER A 26 -4.59 -0.31 -6.47
N VAL A 27 -4.11 0.72 -5.78
CA VAL A 27 -3.04 0.60 -4.78
C VAL A 27 -3.67 0.71 -3.38
N GLN A 28 -3.29 -0.19 -2.46
CA GLN A 28 -3.92 -0.30 -1.13
C GLN A 28 -5.44 -0.53 -1.22
N HIS A 29 -5.87 -1.44 -2.09
CA HIS A 29 -7.29 -1.75 -2.26
C HIS A 29 -7.80 -2.50 -1.03
N ASN A 30 -8.70 -1.88 -0.27
CA ASN A 30 -9.32 -2.52 0.90
C ASN A 30 -10.64 -3.15 0.49
N ILE A 31 -10.79 -4.44 0.80
CA ILE A 31 -12.06 -5.15 0.66
C ILE A 31 -12.61 -5.36 2.06
N SER A 32 -13.63 -4.58 2.41
CA SER A 32 -14.41 -4.75 3.62
C SER A 32 -15.39 -5.90 3.42
N THR A 33 -15.08 -7.05 4.00
CA THR A 33 -16.06 -8.11 4.22
C THR A 33 -17.06 -7.71 5.32
N TYR A 34 -18.15 -8.45 5.51
CA TYR A 34 -19.11 -8.28 6.62
C TYR A 34 -18.43 -7.95 7.96
N GLU A 35 -19.09 -7.21 8.86
CA GLU A 35 -18.55 -6.61 10.11
C GLU A 35 -17.67 -7.54 10.99
N GLN A 36 -17.78 -8.87 10.86
CA GLN A 36 -17.02 -9.86 11.63
C GLN A 36 -15.92 -10.58 10.85
N ALA A 37 -15.78 -10.35 9.55
CA ALA A 37 -14.82 -11.04 8.69
C ALA A 37 -13.51 -10.25 8.53
N LYS A 38 -12.40 -10.99 8.33
CA LYS A 38 -11.07 -10.41 8.18
C LYS A 38 -11.00 -9.61 6.87
N SER A 39 -10.71 -8.32 6.94
CA SER A 39 -10.48 -7.51 5.75
C SER A 39 -9.18 -7.88 5.03
N VAL A 40 -9.16 -7.70 3.72
CA VAL A 40 -7.95 -7.79 2.90
C VAL A 40 -7.57 -6.38 2.44
N ARG A 41 -6.27 -6.07 2.53
CA ARG A 41 -5.69 -4.91 1.86
C ARG A 41 -4.69 -5.43 0.84
N PHE A 42 -4.98 -5.21 -0.43
CA PHE A 42 -4.09 -5.53 -1.53
C PHE A 42 -3.11 -4.38 -1.75
N ASP A 43 -1.82 -4.68 -1.82
CA ASP A 43 -0.77 -3.71 -2.11
C ASP A 43 -0.97 -3.10 -3.49
N VAL A 44 -1.12 -3.95 -4.51
CA VAL A 44 -1.44 -3.55 -5.89
C VAL A 44 -2.36 -4.60 -6.52
N LEU A 45 -3.59 -4.20 -6.83
CA LEU A 45 -4.54 -5.00 -7.60
C LEU A 45 -4.66 -4.41 -9.01
N VAL A 46 -4.46 -5.24 -10.03
CA VAL A 46 -4.55 -4.88 -11.45
C VAL A 46 -5.64 -5.72 -12.11
N GLN A 47 -6.45 -5.08 -12.95
CA GLN A 47 -7.34 -5.77 -13.88
C GLN A 47 -6.96 -5.38 -15.31
N THR A 48 -6.84 -6.38 -16.18
CA THR A 48 -6.56 -6.18 -17.61
C THR A 48 -7.85 -6.10 -18.43
N GLU A 49 -7.77 -5.57 -19.66
CA GLU A 49 -8.95 -5.44 -20.55
C GLU A 49 -9.62 -6.79 -20.87
N ASN A 50 -8.88 -7.89 -20.81
CA ASN A 50 -9.40 -9.25 -20.98
C ASN A 50 -10.00 -9.84 -19.68
N GLY A 51 -10.17 -9.03 -18.63
CA GLY A 51 -10.83 -9.40 -17.39
C GLY A 51 -9.93 -10.00 -16.31
N LYS A 52 -8.69 -10.39 -16.63
CA LYS A 52 -7.80 -11.08 -15.68
C LYS A 52 -7.36 -10.17 -14.53
N PHE A 53 -7.29 -10.74 -13.34
CA PHE A 53 -6.85 -10.05 -12.13
C PHE A 53 -5.43 -10.45 -11.73
N TYR A 54 -4.62 -9.47 -11.36
CA TYR A 54 -3.27 -9.66 -10.82
C TYR A 54 -3.15 -8.91 -9.50
N ASP A 55 -2.96 -9.65 -8.42
CA ASP A 55 -2.61 -9.12 -7.11
C ASP A 55 -1.10 -9.26 -6.90
N VAL A 56 -0.42 -8.15 -6.61
CA VAL A 56 1.05 -8.10 -6.43
C VAL A 56 1.38 -7.57 -5.03
N GLU A 57 1.96 -8.44 -4.22
CA GLU A 57 2.24 -8.23 -2.79
C GLU A 57 3.75 -8.27 -2.52
N MET A 58 4.25 -7.31 -1.74
CA MET A 58 5.66 -7.33 -1.29
C MET A 58 5.76 -7.89 0.14
N GLN A 59 6.60 -8.90 0.35
CA GLN A 59 6.78 -9.54 1.65
C GLN A 59 8.24 -9.50 2.11
N VAL A 60 8.49 -8.76 3.20
CA VAL A 60 9.85 -8.59 3.75
C VAL A 60 10.15 -9.60 4.86
N SER A 61 9.12 -10.06 5.59
CA SER A 61 9.26 -10.98 6.73
C SER A 61 8.55 -12.31 6.49
N ASN A 62 9.13 -13.41 6.99
CA ASN A 62 8.53 -14.74 6.84
C ASN A 62 7.62 -15.10 8.03
N GLU A 63 6.31 -14.84 7.87
CA GLU A 63 5.28 -15.24 8.84
C GLU A 63 4.81 -16.69 8.68
N LYS A 64 5.37 -17.44 7.72
CA LYS A 64 5.01 -18.85 7.42
C LYS A 64 3.52 -19.06 7.10
N ASN A 65 2.84 -18.02 6.62
CA ASN A 65 1.40 -18.03 6.32
C ASN A 65 1.08 -17.69 4.85
N ILE A 66 2.09 -17.45 3.99
CA ILE A 66 1.92 -17.05 2.58
C ILE A 66 0.92 -17.96 1.83
N PRO A 67 1.01 -19.30 1.86
CA PRO A 67 0.06 -20.14 1.13
C PRO A 67 -1.40 -19.93 1.56
N LYS A 68 -1.63 -19.73 2.87
CA LYS A 68 -2.98 -19.48 3.41
C LYS A 68 -3.47 -18.08 3.05
N ARG A 69 -2.59 -17.07 3.04
CA ARG A 69 -2.90 -15.71 2.59
C ARG A 69 -3.28 -15.68 1.12
N MET A 70 -2.50 -16.31 0.25
CA MET A 70 -2.80 -16.37 -1.18
C MET A 70 -4.17 -16.99 -1.46
N ARG A 71 -4.54 -18.07 -0.75
CA ARG A 71 -5.90 -18.64 -0.85
C ARG A 71 -6.98 -17.66 -0.42
N PHE A 72 -6.76 -16.95 0.70
CA PHE A 72 -7.73 -15.98 1.20
C PHE A 72 -7.90 -14.79 0.26
N TYR A 73 -6.79 -14.31 -0.32
CA TYR A 73 -6.74 -13.19 -1.24
C TYR A 73 -7.48 -13.52 -2.54
N GLN A 74 -7.24 -14.71 -3.08
CA GLN A 74 -7.97 -15.21 -4.25
C GLN A 74 -9.48 -15.25 -4.01
N ALA A 75 -9.93 -15.84 -2.90
CA ALA A 75 -11.35 -15.86 -2.55
C ALA A 75 -11.93 -14.44 -2.37
N ALA A 76 -11.15 -13.51 -1.81
CA ALA A 76 -11.59 -12.12 -1.65
C ALA A 76 -11.77 -11.42 -3.01
N ILE A 77 -10.90 -11.68 -3.99
CA ILE A 77 -11.08 -11.20 -5.37
C ILE A 77 -12.37 -11.80 -5.95
N ASP A 78 -12.54 -13.13 -5.90
CA ASP A 78 -13.71 -13.81 -6.46
C ASP A 78 -15.03 -13.28 -5.87
N ILE A 79 -15.09 -13.07 -4.54
CA ILE A 79 -16.26 -12.50 -3.86
C ILE A 79 -16.55 -11.07 -4.30
N SER A 80 -15.52 -10.29 -4.60
CA SER A 80 -15.67 -8.85 -4.90
C SER A 80 -16.06 -8.58 -6.34
N PHE A 81 -15.82 -9.53 -7.25
CA PHE A 81 -16.07 -9.37 -8.68
C PHE A 81 -17.11 -10.36 -9.22
N LEU A 82 -17.69 -11.23 -8.38
CA LEU A 82 -18.82 -12.08 -8.73
C LEU A 82 -20.10 -11.65 -8.01
N ASP A 83 -20.89 -10.83 -8.70
CA ASP A 83 -22.19 -10.37 -8.19
C ASP A 83 -23.24 -11.49 -8.11
N LYS A 84 -24.17 -11.31 -7.17
CA LYS A 84 -25.32 -12.21 -7.02
C LYS A 84 -26.14 -12.24 -8.31
N GLY A 85 -26.26 -13.43 -8.91
CA GLY A 85 -27.02 -13.67 -10.13
C GLY A 85 -26.16 -13.97 -11.36
N ASN A 86 -24.84 -13.76 -11.29
CA ASN A 86 -23.90 -14.15 -12.33
C ASN A 86 -23.56 -15.65 -12.27
N PHE A 87 -23.05 -16.21 -13.36
CA PHE A 87 -22.67 -17.62 -13.42
C PHE A 87 -21.22 -17.81 -12.94
N TYR A 88 -20.92 -18.97 -12.35
CA TYR A 88 -19.54 -19.28 -11.94
C TYR A 88 -18.55 -19.32 -13.10
N ASN A 89 -19.01 -19.63 -14.31
CA ASN A 89 -18.17 -19.59 -15.51
C ASN A 89 -17.79 -18.16 -15.92
N ASP A 90 -18.41 -17.13 -15.33
CA ASP A 90 -18.07 -15.73 -15.55
C ASP A 90 -16.93 -15.25 -14.62
N LEU A 91 -16.41 -16.13 -13.74
CA LEU A 91 -15.24 -15.84 -12.93
C LEU A 91 -14.02 -15.61 -13.82
N ASN A 92 -13.33 -14.51 -13.58
CA ASN A 92 -12.12 -14.16 -14.29
C ASN A 92 -10.91 -14.93 -13.74
N ASP A 93 -9.93 -15.22 -14.61
CA ASP A 93 -8.65 -15.74 -14.15
C ASP A 93 -8.02 -14.78 -13.12
N SER A 94 -7.47 -15.34 -12.05
CA SER A 94 -6.84 -14.56 -10.97
C SER A 94 -5.44 -15.08 -10.62
N PHE A 95 -4.50 -14.13 -10.51
CA PHE A 95 -3.09 -14.36 -10.28
C PHE A 95 -2.68 -13.67 -8.99
N ILE A 96 -2.22 -14.44 -8.00
CA ILE A 96 -1.70 -13.90 -6.75
C ILE A 96 -0.18 -14.01 -6.78
N ILE A 97 0.52 -12.88 -6.73
CA ILE A 97 1.98 -12.77 -6.89
C ILE A 97 2.58 -12.22 -5.58
N PHE A 98 3.32 -13.04 -4.86
CA PHE A 98 4.09 -12.62 -3.69
C PHE A 98 5.56 -12.43 -4.04
N ILE A 99 6.07 -11.21 -3.92
CA ILE A 99 7.48 -10.87 -4.07
C ILE A 99 8.13 -10.89 -2.68
N CYS A 100 8.90 -11.94 -2.40
CA CYS A 100 9.52 -12.15 -1.09
C CYS A 100 11.00 -11.78 -1.12
N THR A 101 11.47 -11.08 -0.07
CA THR A 101 12.90 -10.80 0.13
C THR A 101 13.66 -11.97 0.76
N PHE A 102 13.05 -13.16 0.82
CA PHE A 102 13.54 -14.39 1.43
C PHE A 102 13.01 -15.60 0.66
N ASP A 103 13.65 -16.76 0.80
CA ASP A 103 13.12 -18.02 0.25
C ASP A 103 11.94 -18.56 1.07
N ALA A 104 10.72 -18.21 0.68
CA ALA A 104 9.49 -18.66 1.33
C ALA A 104 9.21 -20.17 1.18
N ILE A 105 9.73 -20.80 0.12
CA ILE A 105 9.48 -22.21 -0.21
C ILE A 105 10.64 -23.11 0.23
N GLY A 106 11.85 -22.55 0.35
CA GLY A 106 13.06 -23.25 0.80
C GLY A 106 13.65 -24.19 -0.25
N LYS A 107 13.55 -23.83 -1.53
CA LYS A 107 14.03 -24.66 -2.66
C LYS A 107 15.02 -23.93 -3.57
N ASN A 108 15.46 -22.74 -3.19
CA ASN A 108 16.46 -21.92 -3.87
C ASN A 108 16.19 -21.69 -5.38
N LYS A 109 14.92 -21.45 -5.74
CA LYS A 109 14.51 -20.98 -7.06
C LYS A 109 13.98 -19.57 -6.95
N SER A 110 14.19 -18.77 -7.99
CA SER A 110 13.74 -17.38 -8.12
C SER A 110 12.23 -17.26 -8.29
N VAL A 111 11.60 -18.22 -8.96
CA VAL A 111 10.16 -18.23 -9.25
C VAL A 111 9.58 -19.59 -8.88
N TYR A 112 8.47 -19.56 -8.15
CA TYR A 112 7.62 -20.72 -7.87
C TYR A 112 6.21 -20.44 -8.38
N THR A 113 5.75 -21.25 -9.33
CA THR A 113 4.40 -21.17 -9.88
C THR A 113 3.59 -22.36 -9.42
N PHE A 114 2.40 -22.12 -8.90
CA PHE A 114 1.48 -23.13 -8.42
C PHE A 114 0.13 -22.97 -9.12
N GLU A 115 -0.36 -24.09 -9.64
CA GLU A 115 -1.69 -24.28 -10.25
C GLU A 115 -2.28 -25.59 -9.72
N ASN A 116 -3.60 -25.75 -9.87
CA ASN A 116 -4.28 -26.98 -9.48
C ASN A 116 -4.11 -28.05 -10.57
N ILE A 117 -3.42 -29.13 -10.22
CA ILE A 117 -3.19 -30.30 -11.08
C ILE A 117 -3.79 -31.55 -10.43
N CYS A 118 -4.20 -32.51 -11.25
CA CYS A 118 -4.66 -33.81 -10.78
C CYS A 118 -3.50 -34.58 -10.12
N ILE A 119 -3.77 -35.20 -8.96
CA ILE A 119 -2.74 -35.94 -8.20
C ILE A 119 -2.48 -37.30 -8.86
N GLU A 120 -3.54 -37.93 -9.36
CA GLU A 120 -3.54 -39.24 -10.02
C GLU A 120 -2.91 -39.16 -11.43
N ASP A 121 -3.08 -38.04 -12.13
CA ASP A 121 -2.43 -37.75 -13.41
C ASP A 121 -1.91 -36.31 -13.46
N LYS A 122 -0.60 -36.16 -13.24
CA LYS A 122 0.06 -34.85 -13.19
C LYS A 122 0.09 -34.09 -14.52
N ASN A 123 -0.32 -34.72 -15.63
CA ASN A 123 -0.47 -34.05 -16.92
C ASN A 123 -1.83 -33.35 -17.08
N THR A 124 -2.78 -33.62 -16.18
CA THR A 124 -4.11 -33.04 -16.21
C THR A 124 -4.21 -31.83 -15.29
N SER A 125 -4.45 -30.65 -15.88
CA SER A 125 -4.73 -29.40 -15.16
C SER A 125 -6.23 -29.24 -14.88
N LEU A 126 -6.58 -28.70 -13.72
CA LEU A 126 -7.98 -28.42 -13.34
C LEU A 126 -8.59 -27.27 -14.16
N GLN A 127 -7.75 -26.35 -14.66
CA GLN A 127 -8.16 -25.20 -15.47
C GLN A 127 -9.20 -24.28 -14.78
N ASP A 128 -9.06 -24.07 -13.47
CA ASP A 128 -9.96 -23.21 -12.69
C ASP A 128 -9.65 -21.71 -12.76
N GLY A 129 -8.77 -21.29 -13.68
CA GLY A 129 -8.36 -19.90 -13.85
C GLY A 129 -7.47 -19.35 -12.72
N THR A 130 -7.07 -20.17 -11.74
CA THR A 130 -6.27 -19.69 -10.60
C THR A 130 -4.78 -19.97 -10.75
N LYS A 131 -3.95 -18.95 -10.50
CA LYS A 131 -2.49 -19.10 -10.43
C LYS A 131 -1.90 -18.39 -9.23
N LYS A 132 -0.92 -19.03 -8.59
CA LYS A 132 -0.19 -18.48 -7.44
C LYS A 132 1.29 -18.46 -7.76
N ILE A 133 1.91 -17.29 -7.69
CA ILE A 133 3.33 -17.09 -7.96
C ILE A 133 4.01 -16.57 -6.71
N ILE A 134 5.12 -17.19 -6.33
CA ILE A 134 5.99 -16.73 -5.25
C ILE A 134 7.37 -16.48 -5.85
N ILE A 135 7.84 -15.24 -5.70
CA ILE A 135 9.15 -14.78 -6.15
C ILE A 135 10.07 -14.74 -4.94
N ASN A 136 11.26 -15.30 -5.10
CA ASN A 136 12.32 -15.32 -4.10
C ASN A 136 13.50 -14.47 -4.59
N SER A 137 13.68 -13.30 -3.99
CA SER A 137 14.77 -12.41 -4.38
C SER A 137 16.16 -12.91 -3.98
N GLU A 138 16.29 -13.86 -3.05
CA GLU A 138 17.58 -14.41 -2.65
C GLU A 138 18.22 -15.28 -3.73
N ALA A 139 17.37 -15.96 -4.50
CA ALA A 139 17.79 -16.86 -5.57
C ALA A 139 17.87 -16.15 -6.93
N PHE A 140 18.23 -14.85 -6.97
CA PHE A 140 18.31 -14.07 -8.23
C PHE A 140 19.27 -14.68 -9.27
N ASN A 141 20.27 -15.46 -8.86
CA ASN A 141 21.17 -16.17 -9.78
C ASN A 141 20.57 -17.44 -10.41
N SER A 142 19.39 -17.89 -9.95
CA SER A 142 18.74 -19.11 -10.46
C SER A 142 17.84 -18.88 -11.67
N THR A 143 17.53 -17.63 -12.04
CA THR A 143 16.76 -17.32 -13.25
C THR A 143 17.68 -17.05 -14.43
N GLU A 144 17.28 -17.53 -15.61
CA GLU A 144 17.92 -17.20 -16.88
C GLU A 144 17.40 -15.88 -17.47
N ASN A 145 16.25 -15.39 -17.01
CA ASN A 145 15.71 -14.10 -17.43
C ASN A 145 16.57 -12.96 -16.84
N LYS A 146 17.30 -12.26 -17.71
CA LYS A 146 18.22 -11.19 -17.33
C LYS A 146 17.51 -10.02 -16.62
N GLU A 147 16.37 -9.59 -17.11
CA GLU A 147 15.63 -8.47 -16.52
C GLU A 147 15.12 -8.83 -15.13
N LEU A 148 14.55 -10.03 -14.98
CA LEU A 148 14.10 -10.53 -13.69
C LEU A 148 15.28 -10.66 -12.72
N LYS A 149 16.42 -11.20 -13.16
CA LYS A 149 17.64 -11.29 -12.35
C LYS A 149 18.08 -9.92 -11.83
N GLU A 150 18.13 -8.92 -12.70
CA GLU A 150 18.54 -7.55 -12.35
C GLU A 150 17.54 -6.90 -11.36
N PHE A 151 16.23 -7.14 -11.53
CA PHE A 151 15.21 -6.70 -10.59
C PHE A 151 15.35 -7.37 -9.21
N LEU A 152 15.51 -8.70 -9.16
CA LEU A 152 15.66 -9.43 -7.90
C LEU A 152 16.96 -9.04 -7.17
N GLU A 153 18.05 -8.84 -7.91
CA GLU A 153 19.30 -8.34 -7.34
C GLU A 153 19.13 -6.92 -6.78
N TYR A 154 18.38 -6.06 -7.46
CA TYR A 154 18.04 -4.73 -6.95
C TYR A 154 17.26 -4.81 -5.63
N LEU A 155 16.25 -5.69 -5.51
CA LEU A 155 15.51 -5.86 -4.26
C LEU A 155 16.41 -6.28 -3.08
N LYS A 156 17.49 -7.02 -3.35
CA LYS A 156 18.43 -7.49 -2.32
C LYS A 156 19.53 -6.49 -2.00
N THR A 157 20.01 -5.74 -2.98
CA THR A 157 21.23 -4.92 -2.86
C THR A 157 20.99 -3.42 -2.92
N GLY A 158 19.82 -2.98 -3.39
CA GLY A 158 19.51 -1.59 -3.71
C GLY A 158 20.26 -1.03 -4.93
N LYS A 159 21.05 -1.84 -5.64
CA LYS A 159 21.85 -1.38 -6.78
C LYS A 159 21.07 -1.50 -8.08
N THR A 160 20.95 -0.39 -8.82
CA THR A 160 20.27 -0.37 -10.12
C THR A 160 21.23 -0.86 -11.22
N LYS A 161 20.75 -1.78 -12.05
CA LYS A 161 21.52 -2.36 -13.17
C LYS A 161 20.80 -2.31 -14.51
N SER A 162 19.48 -2.16 -14.47
CA SER A 162 18.61 -2.06 -15.64
C SER A 162 17.89 -0.72 -15.69
N GLU A 163 17.39 -0.33 -16.86
CA GLU A 163 16.50 0.82 -17.00
C GLU A 163 15.27 0.69 -16.08
N PHE A 164 14.69 -0.51 -16.02
CA PHE A 164 13.55 -0.79 -15.14
C PHE A 164 13.86 -0.50 -13.66
N THR A 165 15.00 -0.98 -13.15
CA THR A 165 15.41 -0.72 -11.75
C THR A 165 15.72 0.76 -11.49
N ARG A 166 16.23 1.49 -12.49
CA ARG A 166 16.43 2.95 -12.38
C ARG A 166 15.11 3.70 -12.28
N ARG A 167 14.14 3.35 -13.11
CA ARG A 167 12.79 3.96 -13.07
C ARG A 167 12.07 3.69 -11.75
N ILE A 168 12.25 2.50 -11.17
CA ILE A 168 11.76 2.20 -9.82
C ILE A 168 12.44 3.12 -8.78
N GLU A 169 13.77 3.22 -8.82
CA GLU A 169 14.52 4.06 -7.87
C GLU A 169 14.11 5.53 -7.97
N GLU A 170 14.00 6.07 -9.18
CA GLU A 170 13.53 7.45 -9.43
C GLU A 170 12.13 7.69 -8.85
N MET A 171 11.22 6.74 -9.02
CA MET A 171 9.88 6.83 -8.43
C MET A 171 9.95 6.81 -6.90
N ILE A 172 10.74 5.91 -6.30
CA ILE A 172 10.91 5.84 -4.86
C ILE A 172 11.45 7.15 -4.31
N GLN A 173 12.46 7.76 -4.97
CA GLN A 173 13.02 9.04 -4.56
C GLN A 173 11.98 10.17 -4.68
N THR A 174 11.21 10.20 -5.77
CA THR A 174 10.14 11.19 -5.97
C THR A 174 9.08 11.10 -4.87
N VAL A 175 8.66 9.88 -4.51
CA VAL A 175 7.68 9.65 -3.43
C VAL A 175 8.25 10.07 -2.07
N LYS A 176 9.51 9.71 -1.78
CA LYS A 176 10.18 10.10 -0.53
C LYS A 176 10.28 11.62 -0.38
N GLN A 177 10.67 12.33 -1.43
CA GLN A 177 10.74 13.79 -1.43
C GLN A 177 9.37 14.43 -1.21
N ASN A 178 8.32 13.88 -1.83
CA ASN A 178 6.97 14.39 -1.67
C ASN A 178 6.42 14.13 -0.25
N GLU A 179 6.67 12.96 0.33
CA GLU A 179 6.32 12.65 1.73
C GLU A 179 7.08 13.54 2.71
N GLN A 180 8.37 13.80 2.48
CA GLN A 180 9.15 14.76 3.27
C GLN A 180 8.54 16.16 3.17
N ALA A 181 8.24 16.65 1.97
CA ALA A 181 7.60 17.95 1.78
C ALA A 181 6.23 18.04 2.47
N ARG A 182 5.43 16.97 2.45
CA ARG A 182 4.16 16.89 3.19
C ARG A 182 4.36 16.93 4.70
N GLN A 183 5.39 16.25 5.20
CA GLN A 183 5.71 16.26 6.62
C GLN A 183 6.19 17.63 7.08
N GLU A 184 7.06 18.28 6.29
CA GLU A 184 7.53 19.65 6.54
C GLU A 184 6.38 20.66 6.53
N TYR A 185 5.48 20.58 5.54
CA TYR A 185 4.27 21.41 5.49
C TYR A 185 3.37 21.21 6.71
N ARG A 186 3.14 19.95 7.13
CA ARG A 186 2.38 19.65 8.35
C ARG A 186 3.03 20.30 9.57
N LEU A 187 4.34 20.11 9.76
CA LEU A 187 5.05 20.74 10.88
C LEU A 187 4.90 22.26 10.84
N MET A 188 5.11 22.88 9.67
CA MET A 188 5.01 24.33 9.48
C MET A 188 3.61 24.84 9.83
N SER A 189 2.56 24.16 9.35
CA SER A 189 1.17 24.52 9.67
C SER A 189 0.86 24.42 11.17
N THR A 190 1.41 23.43 11.87
CA THR A 190 1.26 23.32 13.33
C THR A 190 1.96 24.46 14.06
N PHE A 191 3.18 24.82 13.64
CA PHE A 191 3.90 25.96 14.22
C PHE A 191 3.18 27.29 13.98
N GLU A 192 2.57 27.47 12.80
CA GLU A 192 1.76 28.65 12.48
C GLU A 192 0.50 28.72 13.35
N MET A 193 -0.21 27.59 13.54
CA MET A 193 -1.36 27.53 14.43
C MET A 193 -0.98 27.86 15.89
N ASP A 194 0.09 27.26 16.41
CA ASP A 194 0.62 27.55 17.76
C ASP A 194 0.99 29.03 17.92
N ALA A 195 1.57 29.65 16.88
CA ALA A 195 1.94 31.06 16.90
C ALA A 195 0.70 31.97 16.93
N ILE A 196 -0.33 31.63 16.16
CA ILE A 196 -1.62 32.34 16.17
C ILE A 196 -2.29 32.21 17.53
N GLU A 197 -2.36 31.00 18.10
CA GLU A 197 -2.97 30.74 19.41
C GLU A 197 -2.26 31.51 20.52
N LYS A 198 -0.92 31.47 20.56
CA LYS A 198 -0.11 32.29 21.48
C LYS A 198 -0.35 33.79 21.29
N GLY A 199 -0.53 34.24 20.06
CA GLY A 199 -0.85 35.62 19.73
C GLY A 199 -2.22 36.06 20.24
N ILE A 200 -3.25 35.24 20.05
CA ILE A 200 -4.61 35.45 20.57
C ILE A 200 -4.59 35.48 22.09
N TYR A 201 -3.93 34.51 22.72
CA TYR A 201 -3.82 34.43 24.18
C TYR A 201 -3.11 35.65 24.79
N ARG A 202 -2.01 36.12 24.17
CA ARG A 202 -1.33 37.36 24.59
C ARG A 202 -2.24 38.58 24.50
N LYS A 203 -3.00 38.73 23.42
CA LYS A 203 -3.97 39.83 23.27
C LYS A 203 -5.09 39.75 24.32
N ALA A 204 -5.57 38.55 24.64
CA ALA A 204 -6.56 38.35 25.69
C ALA A 204 -6.01 38.81 27.06
N ILE A 205 -4.75 38.47 27.38
CA ILE A 205 -4.07 38.93 28.60
C ILE A 205 -3.92 40.47 28.62
N GLU A 206 -3.46 41.08 27.53
CA GLU A 206 -3.30 42.54 27.45
C GLU A 206 -4.64 43.26 27.63
N THR A 207 -5.70 42.75 26.99
CA THR A 207 -7.06 43.27 27.11
C THR A 207 -7.57 43.15 28.54
N ALA A 208 -7.40 41.98 29.18
CA ALA A 208 -7.78 41.75 30.57
C ALA A 208 -7.05 42.68 31.54
N LYS A 209 -5.74 42.92 31.34
CA LYS A 209 -4.95 43.87 32.15
C LYS A 209 -5.50 45.30 32.05
N LEU A 210 -5.79 45.77 30.83
CA LEU A 210 -6.35 47.11 30.60
C LEU A 210 -7.75 47.26 31.22
N MET A 211 -8.58 46.23 31.12
CA MET A 211 -9.92 46.23 31.72
C MET A 211 -9.85 46.20 33.26
N LYS A 212 -8.94 45.41 33.83
CA LYS A 212 -8.72 45.36 35.29
C LYS A 212 -8.24 46.71 35.82
N GLN A 213 -7.32 47.39 35.12
CA GLN A 213 -6.89 48.76 35.47
C GLN A 213 -8.03 49.78 35.43
N LYS A 214 -9.06 49.55 34.62
CA LYS A 214 -10.26 50.39 34.53
C LYS A 214 -11.38 49.99 35.49
N ASN A 215 -11.13 49.05 36.42
CA ASN A 215 -12.10 48.53 37.40
C ASN A 215 -13.35 47.88 36.78
N PHE A 216 -13.23 47.21 35.63
CA PHE A 216 -14.31 46.34 35.14
C PHE A 216 -14.45 45.09 36.01
N ASP A 217 -15.68 44.56 36.12
CA ASP A 217 -15.97 43.35 36.89
C ASP A 217 -15.31 42.09 36.28
N ILE A 218 -14.92 41.15 37.14
CA ILE A 218 -14.21 39.93 36.75
C ILE A 218 -15.08 39.06 35.83
N ALA A 219 -16.41 38.99 36.06
CA ALA A 219 -17.30 38.21 35.22
C ALA A 219 -17.35 38.74 33.78
N LEU A 220 -17.33 40.07 33.62
CA LEU A 220 -17.32 40.73 32.31
C LEU A 220 -15.97 40.58 31.59
N ILE A 221 -14.85 40.63 32.32
CA ILE A 221 -13.51 40.40 31.75
C ILE A 221 -13.39 38.95 31.24
N LYS A 222 -13.90 37.99 32.01
CA LYS A 222 -13.98 36.57 31.63
C LYS A 222 -14.79 36.37 30.35
N GLU A 223 -15.96 36.99 30.26
CA GLU A 223 -16.83 36.92 29.08
C GLU A 223 -16.15 37.49 27.82
N ILE A 224 -15.49 38.64 27.93
CA ILE A 224 -14.89 39.33 26.79
C ILE A 224 -13.57 38.70 26.33
N THR A 225 -12.74 38.22 27.26
CA THR A 225 -11.39 37.74 26.95
C THR A 225 -11.29 36.22 26.83
N GLY A 226 -12.28 35.49 27.34
CA GLY A 226 -12.29 34.03 27.38
C GLY A 226 -11.27 33.40 28.36
N LEU A 227 -10.55 34.21 29.14
CA LEU A 227 -9.60 33.75 30.16
C LEU A 227 -10.36 33.19 31.39
N SER A 228 -9.75 32.27 32.12
CA SER A 228 -10.31 31.78 33.38
C SER A 228 -10.23 32.83 34.50
N GLU A 229 -11.13 32.73 35.48
CA GLU A 229 -11.11 33.63 36.66
C GLU A 229 -9.76 33.60 37.38
N SER A 230 -9.16 32.41 37.56
CA SER A 230 -7.84 32.27 38.20
C SER A 230 -6.73 32.97 37.43
N GLU A 231 -6.81 33.00 36.09
CA GLU A 231 -5.84 33.74 35.27
C GLU A 231 -6.03 35.24 35.44
N ILE A 232 -7.28 35.74 35.38
CA ILE A 232 -7.62 37.17 35.52
C ILE A 232 -7.26 37.70 36.92
N GLU A 233 -7.47 36.92 37.97
CA GLU A 233 -7.10 37.28 39.35
C GLU A 233 -5.59 37.49 39.50
N LYS A 234 -4.78 36.71 38.79
CA LYS A 234 -3.31 36.78 38.82
C LYS A 234 -2.71 37.91 37.97
N LEU A 235 -3.50 38.54 37.08
CA LEU A 235 -3.06 39.67 36.24
C LEU A 235 -2.89 40.98 37.00
#